data_AF-A0A812IT20-F1
#
_entry.id   AF-A0A812IT20-F1
#
_cell.length_a   1.000
_cell.length_b   1.000
_cell.length_c   1.000
_cell.angle_alpha   90.00
_cell.angle_beta   90.00
_cell.angle_gamma   90.00
#
_symmetry.space_group_name_H-M   'P 1'
#
loop_
_entity.id
_entity.type
_entity.pdbx_description
1 polymer ?
#
loop_
_entity_poly.entity_id
_entity_poly.type
_entity_poly.pdbx_seq_one_letter_code
_entity_poly.pdbx_strand_id
1 'polypeptide(L)'
;MARLCALGAWLWFRGAVAQQPDLDLGTLFEGLGAMQNTGKGGKGAARADACPAGQSPVPKLDQHSRMMANGCGPQGLVIKEPHGLFRCCNGHDVCFSVCGTSHDFCEDQFSKCMQEVCQSPLSGEHQECQKQAHSFSSMTKVFGSGFHKASQQDSCHCVPEDEAGKKHREYLETFYRLYNESMLDTDTLELQLSKWKGKEAELYFDLVKKYGHLFVQFDDVPKEFVHVPQVAVHSRSDL
;
A
#
# COMPACT_ATOMS: atom_id res chain seq x y z
N MET A 1 -32.09 -77.71 1.98
CA MET A 1 -33.05 -76.64 2.33
C MET A 1 -32.37 -75.29 2.13
N ALA A 2 -33.09 -74.37 1.50
CA ALA A 2 -32.95 -72.91 1.49
C ALA A 2 -31.64 -72.23 1.01
N ARG A 3 -31.83 -71.47 -0.08
CA ARG A 3 -31.04 -70.33 -0.57
C ARG A 3 -30.79 -69.27 0.53
N LEU A 4 -29.71 -68.51 0.40
CA LEU A 4 -29.75 -67.03 0.42
C LEU A 4 -28.39 -66.44 -0.01
N CYS A 5 -28.42 -65.71 -1.13
CA CYS A 5 -27.35 -64.81 -1.58
C CYS A 5 -27.22 -63.63 -0.60
N ALA A 6 -25.99 -63.23 -0.30
CA ALA A 6 -25.70 -61.91 0.25
C ALA A 6 -24.63 -61.22 -0.61
N LEU A 7 -25.10 -60.27 -1.41
CA LEU A 7 -24.33 -59.23 -2.07
C LEU A 7 -23.87 -58.23 -1.00
N GLY A 8 -22.60 -57.81 -1.03
CA GLY A 8 -22.05 -56.90 -0.01
C GLY A 8 -20.85 -56.10 -0.51
N ALA A 9 -21.16 -55.05 -1.26
CA ALA A 9 -20.45 -53.78 -1.47
C ALA A 9 -18.91 -53.70 -1.39
N TRP A 10 -18.29 -53.51 -2.55
CA TRP A 10 -16.99 -52.83 -2.67
C TRP A 10 -17.19 -51.33 -2.40
N LEU A 11 -16.70 -50.85 -1.25
CA LEU A 11 -16.62 -49.43 -0.93
C LEU A 11 -15.51 -48.77 -1.77
N TRP A 12 -15.91 -48.16 -2.88
CA TRP A 12 -15.10 -47.15 -3.56
C TRP A 12 -15.19 -45.85 -2.76
N PHE A 13 -14.13 -45.52 -2.01
CA PHE A 13 -13.92 -44.15 -1.55
C PHE A 13 -13.57 -43.27 -2.76
N ARG A 14 -14.60 -42.70 -3.41
CA ARG A 14 -14.42 -41.50 -4.22
C ARG A 14 -14.30 -40.32 -3.26
N GLY A 15 -13.09 -39.79 -3.11
CA GLY A 15 -12.87 -38.51 -2.45
C GLY A 15 -13.72 -37.44 -3.14
N ALA A 16 -14.56 -36.75 -2.37
CA ALA A 16 -15.25 -35.57 -2.82
C ALA A 16 -14.20 -34.46 -3.04
N VAL A 17 -14.01 -34.06 -4.30
CA VAL A 17 -13.38 -32.77 -4.61
C VAL A 17 -14.34 -31.71 -4.13
N ALA A 18 -13.95 -30.97 -3.09
CA ALA A 18 -14.67 -29.78 -2.66
C ALA A 18 -14.54 -28.73 -3.78
N GLN A 19 -15.62 -28.53 -4.52
CA GLN A 19 -15.79 -27.42 -5.44
C GLN A 19 -15.64 -26.12 -4.64
N GLN A 20 -14.60 -25.34 -4.90
CA GLN A 20 -14.49 -23.97 -4.38
C GLN A 20 -15.68 -23.17 -4.93
N PRO A 21 -16.37 -22.35 -4.14
CA PRO A 21 -17.44 -21.51 -4.66
C PRO A 21 -16.83 -20.52 -5.65
N ASP A 22 -17.36 -20.50 -6.88
CA ASP A 22 -17.10 -19.46 -7.85
C ASP A 22 -17.36 -18.10 -7.18
N LEU A 23 -16.31 -17.28 -7.07
CA LEU A 23 -16.42 -15.90 -6.62
C LEU A 23 -17.22 -15.12 -7.66
N ASP A 24 -18.53 -15.08 -7.47
CA ASP A 24 -19.45 -14.28 -8.29
C ASP A 24 -19.25 -12.79 -8.00
N LEU A 25 -18.35 -12.17 -8.76
CA LEU A 25 -18.10 -10.73 -8.71
C LEU A 25 -19.40 -9.92 -8.86
N GLY A 26 -20.45 -10.44 -9.48
CA GLY A 26 -21.75 -9.76 -9.62
C GLY A 26 -22.37 -9.39 -8.27
N THR A 27 -22.27 -10.28 -7.27
CA THR A 27 -22.80 -10.04 -5.93
C THR A 27 -21.98 -9.04 -5.10
N LEU A 28 -20.69 -8.88 -5.41
CA LEU A 28 -19.83 -7.87 -4.78
C LEU A 28 -20.21 -6.46 -5.25
N PHE A 29 -20.56 -6.31 -6.53
CA PHE A 29 -20.94 -5.02 -7.13
C PHE A 29 -22.30 -4.51 -6.66
N GLU A 30 -23.27 -5.38 -6.34
CA GLU A 30 -24.57 -4.95 -5.79
C GLU A 30 -24.46 -4.39 -4.37
N GLY A 31 -23.44 -4.79 -3.59
CA GLY A 31 -23.17 -4.26 -2.25
C GLY A 31 -22.50 -2.87 -2.21
N LEU A 32 -21.99 -2.38 -3.34
CA LEU A 32 -21.19 -1.15 -3.45
C LEU A 32 -21.99 0.07 -3.95
N GLY A 33 -23.28 -0.10 -4.24
CA GLY A 33 -24.15 0.92 -4.84
C GLY A 33 -24.50 2.14 -3.96
N ALA A 34 -23.86 2.35 -2.81
CA ALA A 34 -24.23 3.39 -1.84
C ALA A 34 -23.11 4.39 -1.49
N MET A 35 -22.12 4.63 -2.36
CA MET A 35 -21.17 5.73 -2.15
C MET A 35 -20.74 6.40 -3.47
N GLN A 36 -21.55 7.35 -3.94
CA GLN A 36 -21.15 8.34 -4.94
C GLN A 36 -21.35 9.74 -4.37
N ASN A 37 -20.25 10.49 -4.18
CA ASN A 37 -20.16 11.92 -4.46
C ASN A 37 -18.71 12.43 -4.28
N THR A 38 -18.04 12.83 -5.37
CA THR A 38 -17.75 14.22 -5.81
C THR A 38 -16.56 14.92 -5.15
N GLY A 39 -15.52 15.17 -5.96
CA GLY A 39 -15.21 16.55 -6.35
C GLY A 39 -13.93 17.19 -5.81
N LYS A 40 -13.04 17.50 -6.77
CA LYS A 40 -12.10 18.64 -6.87
C LYS A 40 -11.01 18.80 -5.81
N GLY A 41 -9.78 18.85 -6.33
CA GLY A 41 -8.56 19.12 -5.59
C GLY A 41 -8.56 20.41 -4.77
N GLY A 42 -7.93 20.29 -3.61
CA GLY A 42 -7.55 21.36 -2.71
C GLY A 42 -6.67 20.75 -1.62
N LYS A 43 -5.60 21.44 -1.23
CA LYS A 43 -4.59 21.03 -0.23
C LYS A 43 -5.12 20.80 1.20
N GLY A 44 -6.43 20.59 1.36
CA GLY A 44 -7.12 20.32 2.63
C GLY A 44 -8.03 19.09 2.61
N ALA A 45 -8.23 18.40 1.48
CA ALA A 45 -9.11 17.23 1.42
C ALA A 45 -8.52 15.99 2.14
N ALA A 46 -7.19 15.79 2.04
CA ALA A 46 -6.49 14.67 2.67
C ALA A 46 -6.70 14.58 4.20
N ARG A 47 -6.78 15.73 4.87
CA ARG A 47 -6.91 15.81 6.34
C ARG A 47 -8.30 15.41 6.84
N ALA A 48 -9.34 15.69 6.06
CA ALA A 48 -10.73 15.45 6.46
C ALA A 48 -11.11 13.96 6.45
N ASP A 49 -10.44 13.14 5.65
CA ASP A 49 -10.75 11.71 5.54
C ASP A 49 -10.12 10.88 6.67
N ALA A 50 -8.99 11.34 7.22
CA ALA A 50 -8.28 10.68 8.31
C ALA A 50 -8.78 11.13 9.69
N CYS A 51 -9.10 12.42 9.88
CA CYS A 51 -9.45 12.98 11.18
C CYS A 51 -10.69 13.90 11.14
N PRO A 52 -11.45 13.99 12.25
CA PRO A 52 -12.53 14.95 12.39
C PRO A 52 -12.07 16.40 12.22
N ALA A 53 -13.01 17.30 11.91
CA ALA A 53 -12.72 18.73 11.81
C ALA A 53 -12.10 19.29 13.10
N GLY A 54 -11.09 20.16 12.96
CA GLY A 54 -10.33 20.73 14.08
C GLY A 54 -9.28 19.79 14.67
N GLN A 55 -9.04 18.63 14.05
CA GLN A 55 -7.95 17.73 14.41
C GLN A 55 -7.04 17.47 13.20
N SER A 56 -5.77 17.23 13.47
CA SER A 56 -4.77 16.84 12.48
C SER A 56 -4.34 15.38 12.67
N PRO A 57 -4.17 14.63 11.58
CA PRO A 57 -3.60 13.29 11.61
C PRO A 57 -2.09 13.36 11.88
N VAL A 58 -1.63 12.62 12.87
CA VAL A 58 -0.21 12.45 13.18
C VAL A 58 0.10 10.96 13.31
N PRO A 59 1.25 10.47 12.79
CA PRO A 59 1.53 9.04 12.83
C PRO A 59 1.65 8.52 14.26
N LYS A 60 1.17 7.29 14.49
CA LYS A 60 1.53 6.51 15.68
C LYS A 60 3.05 6.32 15.73
N LEU A 61 3.65 6.37 16.93
CA LEU A 61 5.11 6.27 17.07
C LEU A 61 5.66 4.93 16.55
N ASP A 62 4.90 3.85 16.70
CA ASP A 62 5.23 2.51 16.22
C ASP A 62 4.76 2.23 14.78
N GLN A 63 4.11 3.19 14.11
CA GLN A 63 3.47 2.99 12.82
C GLN A 63 4.39 2.39 11.76
N HIS A 64 5.63 2.90 11.70
CA HIS A 64 6.63 2.44 10.74
C HIS A 64 6.83 0.92 10.80
N SER A 65 6.79 0.31 11.99
CA SER A 65 7.03 -1.13 12.18
C SER A 65 5.84 -2.01 11.80
N ARG A 66 4.66 -1.42 11.61
CA ARG A 66 3.40 -2.12 11.29
C ARG A 66 3.07 -2.09 9.79
N MET A 67 3.89 -1.45 8.98
CA MET A 67 3.71 -1.38 7.52
C MET A 67 3.94 -2.77 6.90
N MET A 68 2.99 -3.20 6.08
CA MET A 68 3.01 -4.50 5.40
C MET A 68 2.67 -4.32 3.92
N ALA A 69 3.33 -5.09 3.07
CA ALA A 69 3.03 -5.24 1.65
C ALA A 69 2.63 -6.69 1.37
N ASN A 70 1.58 -6.88 0.58
CA ASN A 70 1.02 -8.20 0.23
C ASN A 70 0.83 -8.39 -1.29
N GLY A 71 1.36 -7.47 -2.10
CA GLY A 71 1.39 -7.59 -3.57
C GLY A 71 0.18 -6.95 -4.24
N CYS A 72 -0.12 -7.40 -5.47
CA CYS A 72 -1.13 -6.75 -6.31
C CYS A 72 -2.57 -7.21 -6.07
N GLY A 73 -2.83 -7.97 -4.99
CA GLY A 73 -4.14 -8.54 -4.70
C GLY A 73 -4.62 -8.21 -3.29
N PRO A 74 -5.91 -8.45 -3.00
CA PRO A 74 -6.41 -8.35 -1.64
C PRO A 74 -5.74 -9.38 -0.74
N GLN A 75 -5.77 -9.15 0.58
CA GLN A 75 -5.18 -10.04 1.57
C GLN A 75 -5.58 -11.50 1.34
N GLY A 76 -4.58 -12.38 1.22
CA GLY A 76 -4.77 -13.82 0.97
C GLY A 76 -5.01 -14.22 -0.48
N LEU A 77 -4.99 -13.29 -1.44
CA LEU A 77 -5.06 -13.57 -2.88
C LEU A 77 -3.83 -13.02 -3.60
N VAL A 78 -2.95 -13.91 -4.04
CA VAL A 78 -1.79 -13.54 -4.85
C VAL A 78 -2.19 -13.46 -6.32
N ILE A 79 -2.16 -12.25 -6.89
CA ILE A 79 -2.34 -12.03 -8.33
C ILE A 79 -0.99 -12.18 -9.03
N LYS A 80 -0.93 -12.98 -10.09
CA LYS A 80 0.27 -13.13 -10.91
C LYS A 80 0.46 -11.93 -11.84
N GLU A 81 1.60 -11.26 -11.77
CA GLU A 81 1.97 -10.12 -12.61
C GLU A 81 3.40 -10.27 -13.20
N PRO A 82 3.59 -10.88 -14.39
CA PRO A 82 4.93 -11.23 -14.88
C PRO A 82 5.82 -10.02 -15.26
N HIS A 83 5.29 -8.79 -15.16
CA HIS A 83 5.94 -7.56 -15.60
C HIS A 83 6.70 -6.83 -14.47
N GLY A 84 6.74 -7.41 -13.27
CA GLY A 84 7.38 -6.80 -12.11
C GLY A 84 6.62 -5.60 -11.55
N LEU A 85 5.30 -5.56 -11.76
CA LEU A 85 4.42 -4.53 -11.20
C LEU A 85 4.24 -4.68 -9.68
N PHE A 86 4.58 -5.83 -9.09
CA PHE A 86 4.53 -6.07 -7.65
C PHE A 86 5.17 -4.95 -6.82
N ARG A 87 6.28 -4.37 -7.31
CA ARG A 87 6.98 -3.29 -6.58
C ARG A 87 6.12 -2.04 -6.43
N CYS A 88 5.25 -1.78 -7.39
CA CYS A 88 4.31 -0.66 -7.34
C CYS A 88 3.13 -0.98 -6.44
N CYS A 89 2.64 -2.22 -6.45
CA CYS A 89 1.59 -2.68 -5.55
C CYS A 89 2.05 -2.64 -4.08
N ASN A 90 3.22 -3.20 -3.79
CA ASN A 90 3.84 -3.10 -2.47
C ASN A 90 4.05 -1.63 -2.04
N GLY A 91 4.43 -0.75 -2.98
CA GLY A 91 4.56 0.68 -2.72
C GLY A 91 3.21 1.37 -2.42
N HIS A 92 2.13 0.88 -3.01
CA HIS A 92 0.77 1.38 -2.80
C HIS A 92 0.22 0.95 -1.42
N ASP A 93 0.41 -0.32 -1.03
CA ASP A 93 0.08 -0.83 0.32
C ASP A 93 0.76 -0.01 1.42
N VAL A 94 2.06 0.23 1.22
CA VAL A 94 2.88 1.03 2.13
C VAL A 94 2.42 2.49 2.14
N CYS A 95 2.09 3.08 0.98
CA CYS A 95 1.58 4.45 0.90
C CYS A 95 0.29 4.65 1.68
N PHE A 96 -0.65 3.69 1.59
CA PHE A 96 -1.90 3.72 2.36
C PHE A 96 -1.65 3.73 3.86
N SER A 97 -0.55 3.13 4.31
CA SER A 97 -0.12 3.04 5.70
C SER A 97 0.70 4.26 6.17
N VAL A 98 1.04 5.19 5.28
CA VAL A 98 1.69 6.45 5.68
C VAL A 98 0.64 7.41 6.18
N CYS A 99 0.67 7.70 7.48
CA CYS A 99 -0.32 8.60 8.07
C CYS A 99 -0.30 10.00 7.42
N GLY A 100 -1.49 10.50 7.10
CA GLY A 100 -1.77 11.82 6.54
C GLY A 100 -1.70 11.90 5.01
N THR A 101 -1.40 10.81 4.30
CA THR A 101 -1.51 10.76 2.84
C THR A 101 -2.98 10.84 2.41
N SER A 102 -3.24 11.35 1.21
CA SER A 102 -4.55 11.18 0.57
C SER A 102 -4.56 9.94 -0.32
N HIS A 103 -5.77 9.42 -0.53
CA HIS A 103 -6.00 8.38 -1.52
C HIS A 103 -5.48 8.82 -2.89
N ASP A 104 -5.86 10.01 -3.37
CA ASP A 104 -5.37 10.58 -4.63
C ASP A 104 -3.84 10.65 -4.72
N PHE A 105 -3.16 11.03 -3.63
CA PHE A 105 -1.69 11.05 -3.61
C PHE A 105 -1.12 9.65 -3.82
N CYS A 106 -1.65 8.65 -3.12
CA CYS A 106 -1.19 7.27 -3.27
C CYS A 106 -1.53 6.70 -4.66
N GLU A 107 -2.70 6.98 -5.23
CA GLU A 107 -3.07 6.58 -6.59
C GLU A 107 -2.19 7.22 -7.66
N ASP A 108 -1.80 8.50 -7.48
CA ASP A 108 -0.88 9.20 -8.36
C ASP A 108 0.52 8.57 -8.31
N GLN A 109 1.02 8.26 -7.12
CA GLN A 109 2.32 7.60 -6.95
C GLN A 109 2.32 6.17 -7.51
N PHE A 110 1.21 5.46 -7.34
CA PHE A 110 1.01 4.12 -7.90
C PHE A 110 1.01 4.14 -9.43
N SER A 111 0.22 5.02 -10.04
CA SER A 111 0.13 5.14 -11.49
C SER A 111 1.46 5.54 -12.14
N LYS A 112 2.23 6.44 -11.50
CA LYS A 112 3.58 6.81 -11.94
C LYS A 112 4.53 5.61 -11.89
N CYS A 113 4.56 4.88 -10.77
CA CYS A 113 5.40 3.69 -10.65
C CYS A 113 5.06 2.66 -11.73
N MET A 114 3.76 2.39 -11.91
CA MET A 114 3.27 1.45 -12.92
C MET A 114 3.76 1.81 -14.33
N GLN A 115 3.67 3.10 -14.69
CA GLN A 115 4.17 3.60 -15.97
C GLN A 115 5.69 3.44 -16.10
N GLU A 116 6.46 3.80 -15.08
CA GLU A 116 7.92 3.69 -15.07
C GLU A 116 8.38 2.23 -15.19
N VAL A 117 7.76 1.31 -14.46
CA VAL A 117 8.08 -0.13 -14.54
C VAL A 117 7.81 -0.64 -15.95
N CYS A 118 6.67 -0.30 -16.56
CA CYS A 118 6.40 -0.74 -17.92
C CYS A 118 7.42 -0.20 -18.93
N GLN A 119 7.95 1.01 -18.73
CA GLN A 119 9.02 1.57 -19.57
C GLN A 119 10.39 0.93 -19.32
N SER A 120 10.57 0.23 -18.20
CA SER A 120 11.82 -0.44 -17.89
C SER A 120 12.03 -1.67 -18.78
N PRO A 121 13.28 -2.05 -19.09
CA PRO A 121 13.59 -3.29 -19.82
C PRO A 121 13.10 -4.57 -19.12
N LEU A 122 12.79 -4.48 -17.82
CA LEU A 122 12.35 -5.60 -16.99
C LEU A 122 10.87 -5.96 -17.20
N SER A 123 10.10 -5.11 -17.89
CA SER A 123 8.66 -5.31 -18.05
C SER A 123 8.28 -6.40 -19.07
N GLY A 124 9.22 -6.87 -19.89
CA GLY A 124 8.93 -7.79 -20.98
C GLY A 124 8.01 -7.15 -22.03
N GLU A 125 6.83 -7.72 -22.25
CA GLU A 125 5.85 -7.23 -23.22
C GLU A 125 5.21 -5.90 -22.78
N HIS A 126 5.75 -4.79 -23.30
CA HIS A 126 5.38 -3.43 -22.87
C HIS A 126 3.87 -3.15 -22.92
N GLN A 127 3.18 -3.57 -24.00
CA GLN A 127 1.75 -3.33 -24.15
C GLN A 127 0.92 -4.11 -23.12
N GLU A 128 1.33 -5.34 -22.80
CA GLU A 128 0.61 -6.16 -21.82
C GLU A 128 0.85 -5.64 -20.40
N CYS A 129 2.08 -5.20 -20.10
CA CYS A 129 2.38 -4.48 -18.88
C CYS A 129 1.47 -3.26 -18.73
N GLN A 130 1.36 -2.42 -19.77
CA GLN A 130 0.53 -1.21 -19.73
C GLN A 130 -0.95 -1.52 -19.48
N LYS A 131 -1.50 -2.57 -20.09
CA LYS A 131 -2.88 -3.00 -19.86
C LYS A 131 -3.08 -3.45 -18.42
N GLN A 132 -2.18 -4.28 -17.89
CA GLN A 132 -2.28 -4.79 -16.53
C GLN A 132 -2.11 -3.65 -15.51
N ALA A 133 -1.13 -2.77 -15.72
CA ALA A 133 -0.94 -1.53 -14.96
C ALA A 133 -2.21 -0.67 -14.92
N HIS A 134 -2.80 -0.38 -16.08
CA HIS A 134 -4.03 0.40 -16.17
C HIS A 134 -5.19 -0.29 -15.44
N SER A 135 -5.30 -1.61 -15.55
CA SER A 135 -6.32 -2.39 -14.85
C SER A 135 -6.19 -2.25 -13.33
N PHE A 136 -4.97 -2.41 -12.79
CA PHE A 136 -4.72 -2.23 -11.36
C PHE A 136 -5.02 -0.81 -10.89
N SER A 137 -4.47 0.21 -11.55
CA SER A 137 -4.70 1.62 -11.18
C SER A 137 -6.17 2.03 -11.30
N SER A 138 -6.91 1.49 -12.26
CA SER A 138 -8.35 1.75 -12.38
C SER A 138 -9.14 1.12 -11.22
N MET A 139 -8.80 -0.11 -10.83
CA MET A 139 -9.46 -0.82 -9.75
C MET A 139 -9.26 -0.12 -8.41
N THR A 140 -8.00 0.25 -8.08
CA THR A 140 -7.67 0.93 -6.82
C THR A 140 -8.24 2.34 -6.77
N LYS A 141 -8.33 3.03 -7.91
CA LYS A 141 -8.99 4.34 -7.96
C LYS A 141 -10.49 4.28 -7.65
N VAL A 142 -11.18 3.21 -8.08
CA VAL A 142 -12.62 3.05 -7.86
C VAL A 142 -12.91 2.50 -6.46
N PHE A 143 -12.13 1.52 -5.98
CA PHE A 143 -12.44 0.77 -4.75
C PHE A 143 -11.47 1.02 -3.58
N GLY A 144 -10.34 1.68 -3.82
CA GLY A 144 -9.25 1.84 -2.85
C GLY A 144 -9.51 2.85 -1.74
N SER A 145 -10.43 3.80 -1.93
CA SER A 145 -10.66 4.89 -0.97
C SER A 145 -11.10 4.39 0.42
N GLY A 146 -11.93 3.34 0.47
CA GLY A 146 -12.35 2.71 1.72
C GLY A 146 -11.19 2.03 2.46
N PHE A 147 -10.34 1.29 1.72
CA PHE A 147 -9.15 0.64 2.27
C PHE A 147 -8.12 1.66 2.75
N HIS A 148 -7.90 2.71 1.97
CA HIS A 148 -7.05 3.84 2.36
C HIS A 148 -7.54 4.45 3.67
N LYS A 149 -8.83 4.78 3.77
CA LYS A 149 -9.41 5.34 4.99
C LYS A 149 -9.22 4.44 6.21
N ALA A 150 -9.48 3.14 6.06
CA ALA A 150 -9.25 2.18 7.15
C ALA A 150 -7.77 2.13 7.57
N SER A 151 -6.85 2.13 6.60
CA SER A 151 -5.41 2.17 6.87
C SER A 151 -5.00 3.47 7.57
N GLN A 152 -5.56 4.62 7.18
CA GLN A 152 -5.30 5.90 7.85
C GLN A 152 -5.79 5.91 9.31
N GLN A 153 -6.97 5.31 9.58
CA GLN A 153 -7.48 5.17 10.95
C GLN A 153 -6.58 4.27 11.81
N ASP A 154 -5.98 3.25 11.22
CA ASP A 154 -5.01 2.42 11.92
C ASP A 154 -3.63 3.09 12.03
N SER A 155 -3.26 3.95 11.09
CA SER A 155 -1.92 4.55 11.01
C SER A 155 -1.75 5.83 11.84
N CYS A 156 -2.84 6.56 12.03
CA CYS A 156 -2.84 7.89 12.63
C CYS A 156 -3.42 7.91 14.05
N HIS A 157 -3.00 8.90 14.83
CA HIS A 157 -3.83 9.51 15.87
C HIS A 157 -4.31 10.88 15.39
N CYS A 158 -5.52 11.23 15.80
CA CYS A 158 -6.04 12.57 15.60
C CYS A 158 -5.77 13.39 16.86
N VAL A 159 -5.14 14.55 16.69
CA VAL A 159 -4.80 15.47 17.78
C VAL A 159 -5.29 16.88 17.44
N PRO A 160 -5.56 17.74 18.43
CA PRO A 160 -5.85 19.16 18.17
C PRO A 160 -4.80 19.80 17.26
N GLU A 161 -5.23 20.67 16.34
CA GLU A 161 -4.33 21.27 15.33
C GLU A 161 -3.16 22.06 15.94
N ASP A 162 -3.35 22.66 17.10
CA ASP A 162 -2.32 23.37 17.86
C ASP A 162 -1.30 22.43 18.53
N GLU A 163 -1.66 21.16 18.77
CA GLU A 163 -0.76 20.13 19.27
C GLU A 163 -0.02 19.36 18.15
N ALA A 164 -0.53 19.40 16.92
CA ALA A 164 -0.04 18.62 15.79
C ALA A 164 1.46 18.80 15.54
N GLY A 165 1.94 20.05 15.58
CA GLY A 165 3.37 20.37 15.35
C GLY A 165 4.30 19.68 16.35
N LYS A 166 3.92 19.65 17.63
CA LYS A 166 4.69 18.96 18.67
C LYS A 166 4.72 17.45 18.43
N LYS A 167 3.60 16.87 18.01
CA LYS A 167 3.47 15.43 17.76
C LYS A 167 4.20 14.98 16.49
N HIS A 168 4.18 15.80 15.43
CA HIS A 168 4.99 15.54 14.24
C HIS A 168 6.50 15.57 14.53
N ARG A 169 6.95 16.50 15.39
CA ARG A 169 8.33 16.52 15.89
C ARG A 169 8.67 15.25 16.65
N GLU A 170 7.85 14.86 17.62
CA GLU A 170 8.06 13.66 18.44
C GLU A 170 8.20 12.40 17.58
N TYR A 171 7.34 12.26 16.56
CA TYR A 171 7.43 11.17 15.59
C TYR A 171 8.74 11.23 14.78
N LEU A 172 9.09 12.39 14.24
CA LEU A 172 10.27 12.55 13.39
C LEU A 172 11.58 12.30 14.16
N GLU A 173 11.68 12.78 15.40
CA GLU A 173 12.79 12.48 16.31
C GLU A 173 12.90 10.98 16.59
N THR A 174 11.78 10.33 16.87
CA THR A 174 11.74 8.88 17.10
C THR A 174 12.20 8.12 15.86
N PHE A 175 11.71 8.50 14.69
CA PHE A 175 12.09 7.89 13.43
C PHE A 175 13.60 8.06 13.14
N TYR A 176 14.15 9.27 13.29
CA TYR A 176 15.57 9.50 13.06
C TYR A 176 16.45 8.81 14.09
N ARG A 177 16.04 8.72 15.35
CA ARG A 177 16.77 7.92 16.34
C ARG A 177 16.91 6.45 15.94
N LEU A 178 15.90 5.89 15.29
CA LEU A 178 15.91 4.48 14.87
C LEU A 178 16.68 4.24 13.57
N TYR A 179 16.60 5.17 12.62
CA TYR A 179 17.04 4.91 11.24
C TYR A 179 18.10 5.87 10.68
N ASN A 180 18.30 7.03 11.31
CA ASN A 180 19.31 8.00 10.88
C ASN A 180 19.63 9.04 11.96
N GLU A 181 20.42 8.66 12.97
CA GLU A 181 20.75 9.53 14.11
C GLU A 181 21.44 10.84 13.70
N SER A 182 22.13 10.89 12.56
CA SER A 182 22.77 12.12 12.06
C SER A 182 21.80 13.27 11.77
N MET A 183 20.51 12.97 11.61
CA MET A 183 19.45 13.97 11.39
C MET A 183 18.86 14.51 12.69
N LEU A 184 19.31 14.03 13.86
CA LEU A 184 18.86 14.52 15.18
C LEU A 184 19.55 15.82 15.61
N ASP A 185 20.50 16.33 14.83
CA ASP A 185 21.00 17.68 14.98
C ASP A 185 19.82 18.68 15.01
N THR A 186 19.75 19.50 16.05
CA THR A 186 18.59 20.38 16.31
C THR A 186 18.30 21.29 15.13
N ASP A 187 19.32 21.91 14.54
CA ASP A 187 19.15 22.84 13.42
C ASP A 187 18.64 22.10 12.17
N THR A 188 19.17 20.91 11.91
CA THR A 188 18.74 20.05 10.81
C THR A 188 17.29 19.58 10.98
N LEU A 189 16.90 19.19 12.19
CA LEU A 189 15.54 18.75 12.51
C LEU A 189 14.53 19.90 12.33
N GLU A 190 14.83 21.08 12.87
CA GLU A 190 13.98 22.26 12.69
C GLU A 190 13.84 22.67 11.23
N LEU A 191 14.93 22.58 10.46
CA LEU A 191 14.91 22.86 9.03
C LEU A 191 13.98 21.89 8.29
N GLN A 192 13.98 20.60 8.63
CA GLN A 192 13.03 19.63 8.05
C GLN A 192 11.59 19.96 8.43
N LEU A 193 11.31 20.19 9.72
CA LEU A 193 9.95 20.51 10.19
C LEU A 193 9.41 21.79 9.54
N SER A 194 10.25 22.80 9.36
CA SER A 194 9.89 24.05 8.68
C SER A 194 9.64 23.84 7.19
N LYS A 195 10.55 23.14 6.50
CA LYS A 195 10.46 22.85 5.05
C LYS A 195 9.19 22.08 4.70
N TRP A 196 8.79 21.14 5.55
CA TRP A 196 7.69 20.22 5.32
C TRP A 196 6.41 20.59 6.06
N LYS A 197 6.33 21.80 6.62
CA LYS A 197 5.12 22.29 7.29
C LYS A 197 3.92 22.28 6.33
N GLY A 198 2.86 21.58 6.70
CA GLY A 198 1.67 21.34 5.88
C GLY A 198 1.84 20.25 4.81
N LYS A 199 3.00 19.59 4.77
CA LYS A 199 3.38 18.50 3.85
C LYS A 199 4.03 17.33 4.60
N GLU A 200 3.67 17.15 5.87
CA GLU A 200 4.30 16.18 6.75
C GLU A 200 4.14 14.74 6.22
N ALA A 201 2.99 14.42 5.62
CA ALA A 201 2.76 13.12 5.00
C ALA A 201 3.67 12.84 3.78
N GLU A 202 3.95 13.85 2.95
CA GLU A 202 4.89 13.74 1.84
C GLU A 202 6.31 13.42 2.37
N LEU A 203 6.73 14.09 3.45
CA LEU A 203 7.99 13.79 4.14
C LEU A 203 8.03 12.34 4.63
N TYR A 204 6.99 11.89 5.32
CA TYR A 204 6.96 10.53 5.86
C TYR A 204 6.96 9.47 4.76
N PHE A 205 6.27 9.71 3.65
CA PHE A 205 6.33 8.85 2.48
C PHE A 205 7.74 8.78 1.89
N ASP A 206 8.44 9.91 1.77
CA ASP A 206 9.83 9.94 1.30
C ASP A 206 10.79 9.21 2.25
N LEU A 207 10.60 9.36 3.56
CA LEU A 207 11.36 8.60 4.57
C LEU A 207 11.11 7.10 4.44
N VAL A 208 9.86 6.69 4.22
CA VAL A 208 9.51 5.28 4.02
C VAL A 208 10.11 4.75 2.73
N LYS A 209 10.08 5.50 1.62
CA LYS A 209 10.79 5.10 0.38
C LYS A 209 12.29 4.91 0.61
N LYS A 210 12.91 5.74 1.44
CA LYS A 210 14.34 5.69 1.72
C LYS A 210 14.74 4.57 2.68
N TYR A 211 14.02 4.42 3.78
CA TYR A 211 14.38 3.54 4.91
C TYR A 211 13.49 2.31 5.06
N GLY A 212 12.38 2.22 4.33
CA GLY A 212 11.37 1.16 4.51
C GLY A 212 11.89 -0.24 4.27
N HIS A 213 12.98 -0.42 3.51
CA HIS A 213 13.66 -1.70 3.40
C HIS A 213 14.17 -2.27 4.75
N LEU A 214 14.25 -1.43 5.79
CA LEU A 214 14.64 -1.81 7.15
C LEU A 214 13.47 -2.28 8.03
N PHE A 215 12.23 -1.95 7.68
CA PHE A 215 11.08 -2.17 8.59
C PHE A 215 9.77 -2.63 7.93
N VAL A 216 9.60 -2.46 6.62
CA VAL A 216 8.40 -2.93 5.90
C VAL A 216 8.40 -4.46 5.90
N GLN A 217 7.27 -5.02 6.30
CA GLN A 217 7.03 -6.46 6.28
C GLN A 217 6.45 -6.85 4.91
N PHE A 218 6.78 -8.05 4.44
CA PHE A 218 6.31 -8.57 3.15
C PHE A 218 5.66 -9.93 3.38
N ASP A 219 4.38 -10.03 3.04
CA ASP A 219 3.57 -11.25 3.19
C ASP A 219 3.66 -12.09 1.92
N ASP A 220 4.57 -13.06 1.90
CA ASP A 220 4.81 -13.99 0.78
C ASP A 220 5.01 -13.33 -0.60
N VAL A 221 5.49 -12.07 -0.63
CA VAL A 221 5.78 -11.29 -1.84
C VAL A 221 7.24 -10.82 -1.88
N PRO A 222 7.76 -10.46 -3.08
CA PRO A 222 9.13 -9.96 -3.18
C PRO A 222 9.35 -8.66 -2.39
N LYS A 223 10.55 -8.51 -1.80
CA LYS A 223 10.89 -7.44 -0.85
C LYS A 223 11.29 -6.11 -1.51
N GLU A 224 10.54 -5.71 -2.55
CA GLU A 224 10.71 -4.40 -3.20
C GLU A 224 9.37 -3.67 -3.20
N PHE A 225 9.39 -2.39 -2.83
CA PHE A 225 8.20 -1.52 -2.82
C PHE A 225 8.47 -0.16 -3.47
N VAL A 226 9.65 -0.01 -4.06
CA VAL A 226 10.07 1.19 -4.80
C VAL A 226 10.68 0.74 -6.11
N HIS A 227 10.23 1.31 -7.22
CA HIS A 227 10.95 1.19 -8.48
C HIS A 227 12.19 2.08 -8.44
N VAL A 228 13.37 1.49 -8.65
CA VAL A 228 14.62 2.22 -8.88
C VAL A 228 14.99 2.04 -10.35
N PRO A 229 14.89 3.10 -11.18
CA PRO A 229 15.30 3.01 -12.58
C PRO A 229 16.75 2.54 -12.69
N GLN A 230 17.02 1.51 -13.50
CA GLN A 230 18.34 0.87 -13.62
C GLN A 230 19.46 1.77 -14.18
N VAL A 231 19.16 3.03 -14.53
CA VAL A 231 20.14 3.99 -15.08
C VAL A 231 21.20 4.43 -14.04
N ALA A 232 21.00 4.14 -12.75
CA ALA A 232 21.94 4.52 -11.69
C ALA A 232 23.10 3.52 -11.44
N VAL A 233 23.12 2.35 -12.09
CA VAL A 233 24.09 1.29 -11.76
C VAL A 233 25.29 1.23 -12.71
N HIS A 234 25.21 1.82 -13.91
CA HIS A 234 26.29 1.74 -14.92
C HIS A 234 27.31 2.90 -14.90
N SER A 235 27.28 3.79 -13.90
CA SER A 235 28.22 4.93 -13.84
C SER A 235 29.31 4.82 -12.76
N ARG A 236 29.53 3.64 -12.17
CA ARG A 236 30.54 3.43 -11.10
C ARG A 236 31.50 2.25 -11.31
N SER A 237 31.62 1.73 -12.53
CA SER A 237 32.59 0.66 -12.83
C SER A 237 33.77 1.10 -13.71
N ASP A 238 33.83 2.38 -14.11
CA ASP A 238 34.95 2.93 -14.88
C ASP A 238 35.55 4.13 -14.14
N LEU A 239 36.33 3.88 -13.10
CA LEU A 239 37.35 4.77 -12.53
C LEU A 239 38.36 3.96 -11.70
#